data_AF-A0A925VIU8-F1
#
_entry.id   AF-A0A925VIU8-F1
#
_cell.length_a   1.000
_cell.length_b   1.000
_cell.length_c   1.000
_cell.angle_alpha   90.00
_cell.angle_beta   90.00
_cell.angle_gamma   90.00
#
_symmetry.space_group_name_H-M   'P 1'
#
loop_
_entity.id
_entity.type
_entity.pdbx_description
1 polymer ?
#
loop_
_entity_poly.entity_id
_entity_poly.type
_entity_poly.pdbx_seq_one_letter_code
_entity_poly.pdbx_strand_id
1 'polypeptide(L)'
;ASAPPLIERLLGKGTISFFALPLHEPALAAWQQAPALWDALLRAPPAPQPGFGPSEVTTEQLIEGNVASSLVRLPALALPSLAVLGGLLLGYILLVGPGTYLVLRLLDRQALGWLVVPAITVVFALLAYGVGFAQRGGDVVLNQVSLVEPLDGATARVRSFVGLFSPRSSSYTLDISGNPLLRPISLQGPWDTTEQGGVFQQQRASAIDVPQWSMRAVVADASVPFAGLAARITLQNGTLAAAVANDTGQTLRDVVLVQDINVAHVGDMLPGERRRVAFTSASGPDLMQRRSKFGGAPLSYLIYSDLIDAQNTQGAQPLPPAIQLRQGLLDAIYSSGPIQRNAAPLLFAWADAAPLDVSVPNQRVDRQQLTLITIEPELVVEAGAVALGQGWLDRSVLVSDPTNTQSVCVGSQGLGVNLFGEPTVLTLTLPRGLRTLRPSELRLLPNADGPWPENATVELYDWQAAQWAAQPVRGTAPVAIEQPERFLGPDNGNIRARISGTIDPQKGGGCVYVDASLKGEI
;
A
#
# COMPACT_ATOMS: atom_id res chain seq x y z
N ALA A 1 31.33 30.03 -14.64
CA ALA A 1 30.59 28.76 -14.73
C ALA A 1 29.10 29.09 -14.78
N SER A 2 28.43 28.82 -15.90
CA SER A 2 26.98 28.99 -16.00
C SER A 2 26.31 27.91 -15.15
N ALA A 3 25.63 28.31 -14.08
CA ALA A 3 24.81 27.37 -13.30
C ALA A 3 23.72 26.78 -14.22
N PRO A 4 23.39 25.48 -14.08
CA PRO A 4 22.28 24.89 -14.81
C PRO A 4 20.97 25.65 -14.50
N PRO A 5 20.09 25.86 -15.50
CA PRO A 5 18.90 26.71 -15.35
C PRO A 5 17.89 26.20 -14.31
N LEU A 6 17.87 24.88 -14.11
CA LEU A 6 17.04 24.19 -13.13
C LEU A 6 17.89 23.11 -12.45
N ILE A 7 17.83 23.06 -11.13
CA ILE A 7 18.37 21.99 -10.31
C ILE A 7 17.21 21.39 -9.54
N GLU A 8 16.94 20.11 -9.76
CA GLU A 8 15.95 19.38 -8.97
C GLU A 8 16.65 18.43 -8.02
N ARG A 9 16.15 18.36 -6.78
CA ARG A 9 16.61 17.40 -5.78
C ARG A 9 15.42 16.75 -5.10
N LEU A 10 15.43 15.43 -5.04
CA LEU A 10 14.45 14.67 -4.25
C LEU A 10 14.76 14.83 -2.75
N LEU A 11 13.73 15.17 -1.97
CA LEU A 11 13.76 15.22 -0.52
C LEU A 11 12.52 14.51 0.03
N GLY A 12 12.73 13.37 0.72
CA GLY A 12 11.63 12.48 1.10
C GLY A 12 10.87 12.04 -0.15
N LYS A 13 9.53 12.19 -0.12
CA LYS A 13 8.64 11.92 -1.26
C LYS A 13 8.35 13.14 -2.13
N GLY A 14 9.02 14.28 -1.89
CA GLY A 14 8.84 15.51 -2.63
C GLY A 14 10.06 15.87 -3.48
N THR A 15 9.88 16.85 -4.37
CA THR A 15 10.95 17.42 -5.19
C THR A 15 11.17 18.87 -4.80
N ILE A 16 12.42 19.23 -4.55
CA ILE A 16 12.86 20.63 -4.45
C ILE A 16 13.39 21.04 -5.81
N SER A 17 12.70 21.97 -6.45
CA SER A 17 13.10 22.53 -7.75
C SER A 17 13.68 23.93 -7.50
N PHE A 18 14.98 24.09 -7.75
CA PHE A 18 15.69 25.35 -7.68
C PHE A 18 15.92 25.91 -9.08
N PHE A 19 15.37 27.08 -9.35
CA PHE A 19 15.57 27.80 -10.60
C PHE A 19 16.72 28.79 -10.43
N ALA A 20 17.80 28.59 -11.20
CA ALA A 20 18.93 29.50 -11.21
C ALA A 20 18.66 30.78 -12.03
N LEU A 21 17.58 30.76 -12.82
CA LEU A 21 17.10 31.89 -13.62
C LEU A 21 16.00 32.66 -12.88
N PRO A 22 15.91 34.00 -13.03
CA PRO A 22 14.83 34.77 -12.43
C PRO A 22 13.50 34.42 -13.10
N LEU A 23 12.53 33.93 -12.32
CA LEU A 23 11.19 33.58 -12.84
C LEU A 23 10.38 34.79 -13.34
N HIS A 24 10.84 36.01 -13.03
CA HIS A 24 10.21 37.27 -13.41
C HIS A 24 10.82 37.90 -14.67
N GLU A 25 11.67 37.20 -15.42
CA GLU A 25 12.26 37.70 -16.65
C GLU A 25 11.18 38.11 -17.68
N PRO A 26 11.19 39.35 -18.20
CA PRO A 26 10.19 39.81 -19.16
C PRO A 26 10.09 38.94 -20.42
N ALA A 27 11.22 38.33 -20.84
CA ALA A 27 11.26 37.42 -21.96
C ALA A 27 10.45 36.14 -21.72
N LEU A 28 10.40 35.62 -20.49
CA LEU A 28 9.57 34.47 -20.13
C LEU A 28 8.09 34.85 -20.06
N ALA A 29 7.78 36.04 -19.52
CA ALA A 29 6.41 36.53 -19.44
C ALA A 29 5.80 36.82 -20.83
N ALA A 30 6.61 37.30 -21.77
CA ALA A 30 6.18 37.58 -23.15
C ALA A 30 6.17 36.32 -24.04
N TRP A 31 6.73 35.20 -23.58
CA TRP A 31 6.83 33.99 -24.38
C TRP A 31 5.52 33.19 -24.34
N GLN A 32 4.85 33.09 -25.48
CA GLN A 32 3.54 32.42 -25.62
C GLN A 32 3.52 30.96 -25.14
N GLN A 33 4.65 30.25 -25.20
CA GLN A 33 4.76 28.84 -24.79
C GLN A 33 5.26 28.66 -23.34
N ALA A 34 5.48 29.75 -22.60
CA ALA A 34 5.88 29.67 -21.20
C ALA A 34 4.92 28.82 -20.34
N PRO A 35 3.58 28.89 -20.50
CA PRO A 35 2.68 28.01 -19.74
C PRO A 35 2.96 26.52 -19.96
N ALA A 36 3.15 26.08 -21.21
CA ALA A 36 3.45 24.69 -21.53
C ALA A 36 4.82 24.25 -20.98
N LEU A 37 5.81 25.15 -20.97
CA LEU A 37 7.08 24.89 -20.28
C LEU A 37 6.85 24.68 -18.78
N TRP A 38 6.09 25.56 -18.13
CA TRP A 38 5.83 25.46 -16.70
C TRP A 38 5.04 24.20 -16.34
N ASP A 39 4.06 23.82 -17.15
CA ASP A 39 3.32 22.56 -16.97
C ASP A 39 4.27 21.35 -17.06
N ALA A 40 5.18 21.35 -18.05
CA ALA A 40 6.17 20.29 -18.21
C ALA A 40 7.20 20.24 -17.08
N LEU A 41 7.66 21.40 -16.60
CA LEU A 41 8.68 21.50 -15.55
C LEU A 41 8.12 21.23 -14.15
N LEU A 42 7.00 21.89 -13.81
CA LEU A 42 6.38 21.79 -12.49
C LEU A 42 5.53 20.53 -12.36
N ARG A 43 5.18 19.87 -13.48
CA ARG A 43 4.34 18.66 -13.52
C ARG A 43 3.07 18.87 -12.69
N ALA A 44 2.40 20.00 -12.92
CA ALA A 44 1.24 20.39 -12.15
C ALA A 44 0.18 19.27 -12.22
N PRO A 45 -0.29 18.74 -11.08
CA PRO A 45 -1.33 17.73 -11.10
C PRO A 45 -2.59 18.34 -11.74
N PRO A 46 -3.38 17.53 -12.48
CA PRO A 46 -4.63 18.01 -13.06
C PRO A 46 -5.54 18.60 -11.97
N ALA A 47 -6.32 19.61 -12.36
CA ALA A 47 -7.24 20.24 -11.43
C ALA A 47 -8.22 19.19 -10.86
N PRO A 48 -8.41 19.14 -9.54
CA PRO A 48 -9.30 18.17 -8.91
C PRO A 48 -10.73 18.35 -9.42
N GLN A 49 -11.33 17.29 -9.98
CA GLN A 49 -12.73 17.34 -10.42
C GLN A 49 -13.70 16.93 -9.30
N PRO A 50 -14.87 17.59 -9.19
CA PRO A 50 -15.89 17.21 -8.21
C PRO A 50 -16.45 15.80 -8.49
N GLY A 51 -16.95 15.14 -7.45
CA GLY A 51 -17.55 13.79 -7.53
C GLY A 51 -16.71 12.70 -6.85
N PHE A 52 -17.30 11.50 -6.72
CA PHE A 52 -16.64 10.34 -6.08
C PHE A 52 -15.79 9.51 -7.05
N GLY A 53 -16.06 9.61 -8.36
CA GLY A 53 -15.29 8.93 -9.40
C GLY A 53 -13.95 9.63 -9.68
N PRO A 54 -12.94 8.89 -10.18
CA PRO A 54 -11.67 9.50 -10.55
C PRO A 54 -11.79 10.34 -11.83
N SER A 55 -11.07 11.45 -11.91
CA SER A 55 -10.98 12.28 -13.13
C SER A 55 -9.98 11.76 -14.16
N GLU A 56 -8.97 11.02 -13.69
CA GLU A 56 -7.97 10.31 -14.48
C GLU A 56 -7.66 9.00 -13.74
N VAL A 57 -7.15 7.98 -14.43
CA VAL A 57 -6.75 6.72 -13.76
C VAL A 57 -5.25 6.73 -13.55
N THR A 58 -4.81 7.25 -12.41
CA THR A 58 -3.40 7.16 -11.97
C THR A 58 -3.18 5.98 -11.02
N THR A 59 -1.92 5.54 -10.89
CA THR A 59 -1.55 4.50 -9.92
C THR A 59 -1.89 4.90 -8.48
N GLU A 60 -1.76 6.18 -8.11
CA GLU A 60 -2.13 6.65 -6.77
C GLU A 60 -3.63 6.50 -6.53
N GLN A 61 -4.49 6.92 -7.47
CA GLN A 61 -5.94 6.75 -7.35
C GLN A 61 -6.37 5.28 -7.29
N LEU A 62 -5.68 4.39 -8.02
CA LEU A 62 -5.93 2.94 -7.94
C LEU A 62 -5.65 2.41 -6.53
N ILE A 63 -4.49 2.76 -5.95
CA ILE A 63 -4.11 2.37 -4.58
C ILE A 63 -5.14 2.92 -3.59
N GLU A 64 -5.50 4.19 -3.71
CA GLU A 64 -6.47 4.83 -2.82
C GLU A 64 -7.86 4.21 -2.92
N GLY A 65 -8.32 3.90 -4.12
CA GLY A 65 -9.59 3.19 -4.33
C GLY A 65 -9.57 1.79 -3.71
N ASN A 66 -8.45 1.08 -3.81
CA ASN A 66 -8.28 -0.23 -3.16
C ASN A 66 -8.30 -0.11 -1.64
N VAL A 67 -7.63 0.89 -1.06
CA VAL A 67 -7.70 1.20 0.38
C VAL A 67 -9.13 1.58 0.78
N ALA A 68 -9.80 2.44 0.02
CA ALA A 68 -11.18 2.84 0.29
C ALA A 68 -12.14 1.63 0.27
N SER A 69 -11.97 0.68 -0.66
CA SER A 69 -12.77 -0.55 -0.71
C SER A 69 -12.64 -1.41 0.56
N SER A 70 -11.55 -1.28 1.33
CA SER A 70 -11.38 -1.98 2.61
C SER A 70 -12.33 -1.48 3.70
N LEU A 71 -12.84 -0.25 3.58
CA LEU A 71 -13.81 0.34 4.51
C LEU A 71 -15.11 -0.47 4.56
N VAL A 72 -15.51 -1.12 3.46
CA VAL A 72 -16.73 -1.95 3.41
C VAL A 72 -16.51 -3.32 4.06
N ARG A 73 -15.26 -3.75 4.19
CA ARG A 73 -14.86 -5.07 4.72
C ARG A 73 -14.63 -5.07 6.23
N LEU A 74 -14.67 -3.91 6.88
CA LEU A 74 -14.54 -3.81 8.33
C LEU A 74 -15.72 -4.52 9.03
N PRO A 75 -15.47 -5.21 10.16
CA PRO A 75 -16.39 -6.19 10.76
C PRO A 75 -17.72 -5.64 11.29
N ALA A 76 -18.05 -4.37 11.11
CA ALA A 76 -19.37 -3.81 11.44
C ALA A 76 -20.52 -4.48 10.67
N LEU A 77 -20.23 -5.11 9.51
CA LEU A 77 -21.19 -5.94 8.79
C LEU A 77 -21.21 -7.41 9.24
N ALA A 78 -20.42 -7.79 10.26
CA ALA A 78 -20.40 -9.15 10.77
C ALA A 78 -21.83 -9.58 11.13
N LEU A 79 -22.33 -10.61 10.47
CA LEU A 79 -23.63 -11.20 10.78
C LEU A 79 -23.63 -11.61 12.27
N PRO A 80 -24.78 -11.55 12.97
CA PRO A 80 -24.90 -12.14 14.30
C PRO A 80 -24.29 -13.54 14.28
N SER A 81 -23.62 -13.94 15.37
CA SER A 81 -22.95 -15.25 15.38
C SER A 81 -23.90 -16.35 14.90
N LEU A 82 -23.41 -17.28 14.08
CA LEU A 82 -24.23 -18.35 13.52
C LEU A 82 -24.94 -19.16 14.62
N ALA A 83 -24.34 -19.20 15.82
CA ALA A 83 -24.93 -19.77 17.02
C ALA A 83 -26.18 -19.02 17.52
N VAL A 84 -26.18 -17.69 17.48
CA VAL A 84 -27.36 -16.87 17.84
C VAL A 84 -28.47 -17.05 16.81
N LEU A 85 -28.14 -16.97 15.51
CA LEU A 85 -29.10 -17.23 14.43
C LEU A 85 -29.68 -18.65 14.51
N GLY A 86 -28.80 -19.64 14.71
CA GLY A 86 -29.17 -21.05 14.86
C GLY A 86 -30.02 -21.29 16.10
N GLY A 87 -29.68 -20.69 17.24
CA GLY A 87 -30.47 -20.77 18.47
C GLY A 87 -31.85 -20.13 18.32
N LEU A 88 -31.93 -18.98 17.66
CA LEU A 88 -33.19 -18.28 17.39
C LEU A 88 -34.09 -19.10 16.45
N LEU A 89 -33.52 -19.67 15.39
CA LEU A 89 -34.21 -20.55 14.45
C LEU A 89 -34.67 -21.85 15.11
N LEU A 90 -33.79 -22.50 15.89
CA LEU A 90 -34.12 -23.72 16.62
C LEU A 90 -35.23 -23.45 17.64
N GLY A 91 -35.14 -22.33 18.37
CA GLY A 91 -36.18 -21.87 19.28
C GLY A 91 -37.52 -21.67 18.56
N TYR A 92 -37.53 -21.06 17.38
CA TYR A 92 -38.72 -20.89 16.57
C TYR A 92 -39.33 -22.23 16.11
N ILE A 93 -38.51 -23.16 15.61
CA ILE A 93 -38.96 -24.49 15.16
C ILE A 93 -39.55 -25.27 16.32
N LEU A 94 -38.91 -25.25 17.50
CA LEU A 94 -39.41 -25.90 18.70
C LEU A 94 -40.72 -25.26 19.20
N LEU A 95 -40.83 -23.94 19.11
CA LEU A 95 -42.03 -23.21 19.52
C LEU A 95 -43.22 -23.55 18.60
N VAL A 96 -43.03 -23.47 17.27
CA VAL A 96 -44.09 -23.64 16.27
C VAL A 96 -44.46 -25.11 16.04
N GLY A 97 -43.50 -26.02 16.08
CA GLY A 97 -43.74 -27.45 15.89
C GLY A 97 -44.24 -28.11 17.18
N PRO A 98 -43.33 -28.70 17.98
CA PRO A 98 -43.70 -29.46 19.17
C PRO A 98 -44.39 -28.61 20.24
N GLY A 99 -43.98 -27.35 20.44
CA GLY A 99 -44.57 -26.46 21.43
C GLY A 99 -46.06 -26.23 21.19
N THR A 100 -46.43 -25.73 20.01
CA THR A 100 -47.84 -25.51 19.66
C THR A 100 -48.65 -26.79 19.65
N TYR A 101 -48.09 -27.88 19.11
CA TYR A 101 -48.77 -29.17 19.06
C TYR A 101 -49.10 -29.72 20.46
N LEU A 102 -48.12 -29.72 21.37
CA LEU A 102 -48.31 -30.22 22.74
C LEU A 102 -49.35 -29.39 23.48
N VAL A 103 -49.27 -28.06 23.42
CA VAL A 103 -50.22 -27.16 24.10
C VAL A 103 -51.65 -27.35 23.55
N LEU A 104 -51.80 -27.38 22.22
CA LEU A 104 -53.12 -27.56 21.59
C LEU A 104 -53.69 -28.96 21.81
N ARG A 105 -52.83 -29.99 21.93
CA ARG A 105 -53.23 -31.35 22.28
C ARG A 105 -53.67 -31.46 23.74
N LEU A 106 -52.98 -30.79 24.68
CA LEU A 106 -53.41 -30.73 26.08
C LEU A 106 -54.77 -30.03 26.25
N LEU A 107 -55.07 -29.06 25.39
CA LEU A 107 -56.34 -28.32 25.39
C LEU A 107 -57.43 -28.98 24.51
N ASP A 108 -57.11 -30.10 23.86
CA ASP A 108 -57.97 -30.85 22.92
C ASP A 108 -58.59 -30.00 21.80
N ARG A 109 -57.85 -28.99 21.34
CA ARG A 109 -58.27 -28.04 20.29
C ARG A 109 -57.25 -27.95 19.16
N GLN A 110 -56.81 -29.08 18.62
CA GLN A 110 -55.78 -29.09 17.56
C GLN A 110 -56.21 -28.32 16.30
N ALA A 111 -57.52 -28.23 16.04
CA ALA A 111 -58.06 -27.43 14.95
C ALA A 111 -57.66 -25.94 15.05
N LEU A 112 -57.44 -25.38 16.25
CA LEU A 112 -56.99 -23.98 16.39
C LEU A 112 -55.57 -23.73 15.87
N GLY A 113 -54.81 -24.77 15.54
CA GLY A 113 -53.46 -24.65 14.99
C GLY A 113 -53.40 -23.76 13.75
N TRP A 114 -54.46 -23.75 12.92
CA TRP A 114 -54.51 -22.88 11.73
C TRP A 114 -54.48 -21.38 12.07
N LEU A 115 -54.89 -20.98 13.27
CA LEU A 115 -54.87 -19.58 13.73
C LEU A 115 -53.65 -19.31 14.63
N VAL A 116 -53.29 -20.25 15.49
CA VAL A 116 -52.21 -20.08 16.48
C VAL A 116 -50.84 -20.04 15.80
N VAL A 117 -50.59 -20.89 14.80
CA VAL A 117 -49.30 -20.91 14.09
C VAL A 117 -49.03 -19.57 13.37
N PRO A 118 -49.97 -18.99 12.59
CA PRO A 118 -49.81 -17.64 12.05
C PRO A 118 -49.59 -16.57 13.13
N ALA A 119 -50.36 -16.60 14.22
CA ALA A 119 -50.24 -15.61 15.29
C ALA A 119 -48.85 -15.64 15.96
N ILE A 120 -48.34 -16.82 16.30
CA ILE A 120 -47.00 -16.99 16.86
C ILE A 120 -45.93 -16.53 15.86
N THR A 121 -46.12 -16.80 14.57
CA THR A 121 -45.18 -16.37 13.52
C THR A 121 -45.10 -14.86 13.42
N VAL A 122 -46.23 -14.15 13.47
CA VAL A 122 -46.27 -12.67 13.48
C VAL A 122 -45.59 -12.12 14.74
N VAL A 123 -45.88 -12.67 15.92
CA VAL A 123 -45.25 -12.25 17.18
C VAL A 123 -43.74 -12.48 17.15
N PHE A 124 -43.30 -13.64 16.67
CA PHE A 124 -41.88 -13.95 16.54
C PHE A 124 -41.19 -13.02 15.54
N ALA A 125 -41.82 -12.74 14.39
CA ALA A 125 -41.29 -11.79 13.41
C ALA A 125 -41.16 -10.38 14.00
N LEU A 126 -42.15 -9.91 14.77
CA LEU A 126 -42.10 -8.62 15.45
C LEU A 126 -41.01 -8.59 16.54
N LEU A 127 -40.85 -9.66 17.32
CA LEU A 127 -39.80 -9.76 18.33
C LEU A 127 -38.41 -9.81 17.69
N ALA A 128 -38.22 -10.63 16.66
CA ALA A 128 -36.95 -10.75 15.94
C ALA A 128 -36.58 -9.42 15.28
N TYR A 129 -37.55 -8.76 14.63
CA TYR A 129 -37.37 -7.42 14.07
C TYR A 129 -37.04 -6.40 15.16
N GLY A 130 -37.78 -6.41 16.28
CA GLY A 130 -37.55 -5.51 17.41
C GLY A 130 -36.18 -5.69 18.04
N VAL A 131 -35.71 -6.94 18.21
CA VAL A 131 -34.37 -7.26 18.71
C VAL A 131 -33.30 -6.82 17.72
N GLY A 132 -33.48 -7.08 16.42
CA GLY A 132 -32.55 -6.63 15.38
C GLY A 132 -32.47 -5.10 15.30
N PHE A 133 -33.62 -4.43 15.39
CA PHE A 133 -33.73 -2.98 15.44
C PHE A 133 -33.20 -2.39 16.75
N ALA A 134 -33.33 -3.06 17.89
CA ALA A 134 -32.78 -2.56 19.15
C ALA A 134 -31.26 -2.73 19.24
N GLN A 135 -30.70 -3.81 18.66
CA GLN A 135 -29.26 -4.08 18.71
C GLN A 135 -28.44 -3.30 17.68
N ARG A 136 -29.02 -2.96 16.52
CA ARG A 136 -28.32 -2.25 15.42
C ARG A 136 -29.04 -0.98 14.99
N GLY A 137 -29.96 -0.49 15.81
CA GLY A 137 -30.97 0.47 15.41
C GLY A 137 -30.40 1.77 14.93
N GLY A 138 -30.60 2.07 13.64
CA GLY A 138 -30.46 3.40 13.05
C GLY A 138 -29.06 4.05 13.13
N ASP A 139 -28.15 3.46 13.90
CA ASP A 139 -26.84 4.01 14.20
C ASP A 139 -26.00 3.99 12.93
N VAL A 140 -25.32 5.10 12.74
CA VAL A 140 -24.45 5.30 11.59
C VAL A 140 -23.14 4.58 11.91
N VAL A 141 -22.62 3.81 10.97
CA VAL A 141 -21.32 3.16 11.15
C VAL A 141 -20.25 4.03 10.51
N LEU A 142 -19.25 4.39 11.30
CA LEU A 142 -18.09 5.13 10.84
C LEU A 142 -16.86 4.22 10.82
N ASN A 143 -16.39 3.96 9.61
CA ASN A 143 -15.25 3.12 9.33
C ASN A 143 -14.07 4.02 8.95
N GLN A 144 -12.94 3.86 9.61
CA GLN A 144 -11.78 4.71 9.39
C GLN A 144 -10.51 3.90 9.25
N VAL A 145 -9.82 4.06 8.12
CA VAL A 145 -8.48 3.53 7.89
C VAL A 145 -7.53 4.69 7.74
N SER A 146 -6.49 4.75 8.59
CA SER A 146 -5.51 5.85 8.56
C SER A 146 -4.13 5.34 8.19
N LEU A 147 -3.50 5.99 7.23
CA LEU A 147 -2.10 5.77 6.87
C LEU A 147 -1.28 6.90 7.48
N VAL A 148 -0.30 6.56 8.30
CA VAL A 148 0.56 7.51 9.01
C VAL A 148 1.99 7.31 8.54
N GLU A 149 2.56 8.37 7.98
CA GLU A 149 3.91 8.41 7.44
C GLU A 149 4.70 9.54 8.13
N PRO A 150 5.48 9.23 9.18
CA PRO A 150 6.37 10.18 9.83
C PRO A 150 7.37 10.78 8.83
N LEU A 151 7.50 12.11 8.85
CA LEU A 151 8.31 12.87 7.90
C LEU A 151 9.68 13.26 8.48
N ASP A 152 9.68 13.81 9.71
CA ASP A 152 10.86 14.48 10.29
C ASP A 152 10.99 14.28 11.81
N GLY A 153 10.49 13.15 12.34
CA GLY A 153 10.56 12.81 13.77
C GLY A 153 9.69 13.69 14.68
N ALA A 154 9.09 14.76 14.15
CA ALA A 154 8.16 15.65 14.85
C ALA A 154 6.78 15.71 14.19
N THR A 155 6.71 15.52 12.88
CA THR A 155 5.47 15.53 12.11
C THR A 155 5.27 14.24 11.32
N ALA A 156 4.01 13.88 11.08
CA ALA A 156 3.63 12.83 10.17
C ALA A 156 2.59 13.34 9.17
N ARG A 157 2.73 12.89 7.92
CA ARG A 157 1.66 12.96 6.95
C ARG A 157 0.64 11.89 7.31
N VAL A 158 -0.63 12.29 7.38
CA VAL A 158 -1.75 11.41 7.67
C VAL A 158 -2.73 11.47 6.53
N ARG A 159 -3.08 10.29 6.01
CA ARG A 159 -4.17 10.11 5.06
C ARG A 159 -5.20 9.18 5.68
N SER A 160 -6.35 9.72 6.06
CA SER A 160 -7.46 8.95 6.65
C SER A 160 -8.59 8.77 5.64
N PHE A 161 -8.93 7.52 5.37
CA PHE A 161 -10.10 7.12 4.60
C PHE A 161 -11.25 6.92 5.57
N VAL A 162 -12.32 7.69 5.40
CA VAL A 162 -13.46 7.74 6.32
C VAL A 162 -14.71 7.32 5.56
N GLY A 163 -15.20 6.12 5.85
CA GLY A 163 -16.45 5.58 5.34
C GLY A 163 -17.60 5.83 6.30
N LEU A 164 -18.70 6.39 5.79
CA LEU A 164 -19.93 6.64 6.51
C LEU A 164 -21.03 5.74 5.95
N PHE A 165 -21.43 4.74 6.71
CA PHE A 165 -22.52 3.84 6.36
C PHE A 165 -23.81 4.23 7.07
N SER A 166 -24.90 4.30 6.31
CA SER A 166 -26.20 4.72 6.82
C SER A 166 -27.29 3.65 6.62
N PRO A 167 -28.00 3.22 7.68
CA PRO A 167 -29.13 2.30 7.57
C PRO A 167 -30.41 2.95 7.02
N ARG A 168 -30.43 4.30 6.88
CA ARG A 168 -31.53 5.11 6.33
C ARG A 168 -31.01 6.06 5.24
N SER A 169 -31.86 6.47 4.31
CA SER A 169 -31.49 7.56 3.40
C SER A 169 -31.45 8.88 4.17
N SER A 170 -30.30 9.55 4.24
CA SER A 170 -30.16 10.84 4.94
C SER A 170 -28.92 11.61 4.46
N SER A 171 -28.88 12.89 4.81
CA SER A 171 -27.74 13.78 4.54
C SER A 171 -26.98 14.03 5.83
N TYR A 172 -25.66 13.82 5.81
CA TYR A 172 -24.81 13.92 6.98
C TYR A 172 -23.75 15.00 6.84
N THR A 173 -23.21 15.43 7.98
CA THR A 173 -22.03 16.29 8.06
C THR A 173 -20.94 15.53 8.80
N LEU A 174 -19.71 15.59 8.28
CA LEU A 174 -18.51 15.07 8.93
C LEU A 174 -17.66 16.23 9.40
N ASP A 175 -17.36 16.27 10.70
CA ASP A 175 -16.44 17.23 11.31
C ASP A 175 -15.14 16.51 11.67
N ILE A 176 -14.02 16.93 11.07
CA ILE A 176 -12.72 16.26 11.21
C ILE A 176 -11.72 17.24 11.82
N SER A 177 -11.07 16.81 12.90
CA SER A 177 -10.04 17.59 13.61
C SER A 177 -8.75 17.73 12.77
N GLY A 178 -7.93 18.75 13.09
CA GLY A 178 -6.60 18.91 12.48
C GLY A 178 -6.56 19.61 11.12
N ASN A 179 -7.62 20.34 10.77
CA ASN A 179 -7.75 21.11 9.52
C ASN A 179 -7.39 20.35 8.23
N PRO A 180 -7.89 19.12 8.02
CA PRO A 180 -7.54 18.33 6.84
C PRO A 180 -8.12 18.93 5.56
N LEU A 181 -7.46 18.60 4.44
CA LEU A 181 -8.05 18.71 3.11
C LEU A 181 -8.93 17.49 2.88
N LEU A 182 -10.20 17.73 2.57
CA LEU A 182 -11.20 16.69 2.39
C LEU A 182 -11.56 16.54 0.93
N ARG A 183 -11.68 15.29 0.48
CA ARG A 183 -12.20 14.97 -0.84
C ARG A 183 -13.05 13.71 -0.83
N PRO A 184 -14.10 13.64 -1.66
CA PRO A 184 -14.83 12.40 -1.90
C PRO A 184 -13.91 11.32 -2.50
N ILE A 185 -14.23 10.05 -2.23
CA ILE A 185 -13.59 8.90 -2.89
C ILE A 185 -14.58 7.76 -3.14
N SER A 186 -14.44 7.12 -4.29
CA SER A 186 -15.22 5.92 -4.64
C SER A 186 -14.78 4.71 -3.81
N LEU A 187 -15.77 3.91 -3.41
CA LEU A 187 -15.59 2.59 -2.80
C LEU A 187 -15.52 1.46 -3.84
N GLN A 188 -15.88 1.73 -5.10
CA GLN A 188 -15.91 0.77 -6.21
C GLN A 188 -14.62 0.78 -7.04
N GLY A 189 -13.69 1.67 -6.70
CA GLY A 189 -12.39 1.80 -7.37
C GLY A 189 -12.44 2.70 -8.61
N PRO A 190 -11.42 2.64 -9.48
CA PRO A 190 -11.25 3.64 -10.53
C PRO A 190 -12.22 3.52 -11.71
N TRP A 191 -13.01 2.44 -11.75
CA TRP A 191 -14.01 2.20 -12.79
C TRP A 191 -15.40 2.72 -12.41
N ASP A 192 -15.51 3.38 -11.25
CA ASP A 192 -16.76 3.95 -10.79
C ASP A 192 -17.14 5.16 -11.63
N THR A 193 -18.20 5.02 -12.41
CA THR A 193 -18.76 6.08 -13.25
C THR A 193 -19.89 6.84 -12.55
N THR A 194 -20.11 6.65 -11.24
CA THR A 194 -21.16 7.39 -10.52
C THR A 194 -20.75 8.85 -10.30
N GLU A 195 -21.02 9.68 -11.31
CA GLU A 195 -21.09 11.13 -11.13
C GLU A 195 -22.35 11.48 -10.33
N GLN A 196 -22.25 11.61 -9.00
CA GLN A 196 -23.18 12.46 -8.23
C GLN A 196 -22.50 13.01 -6.97
N GLY A 197 -22.35 14.35 -6.92
CA GLY A 197 -22.21 15.14 -5.69
C GLY A 197 -21.01 14.83 -4.79
N GLY A 198 -19.89 15.49 -5.04
CA GLY A 198 -18.76 15.50 -4.11
C GLY A 198 -17.92 16.75 -4.33
N VAL A 199 -17.59 17.47 -3.26
CA VAL A 199 -16.84 18.73 -3.35
C VAL A 199 -15.62 18.64 -2.44
N PHE A 200 -14.52 19.21 -2.89
CA PHE A 200 -13.33 19.40 -2.04
C PHE A 200 -13.68 20.41 -0.94
N GLN A 201 -13.46 20.02 0.30
CA GLN A 201 -13.75 20.86 1.46
C GLN A 201 -12.54 20.92 2.38
N GLN A 202 -12.58 21.83 3.34
CA GLN A 202 -11.58 21.89 4.40
C GLN A 202 -12.28 21.63 5.72
N GLN A 203 -11.71 20.74 6.54
CA GLN A 203 -12.11 20.41 7.92
C GLN A 203 -13.50 19.79 8.11
N ARG A 204 -14.50 20.25 7.37
CA ARG A 204 -15.89 19.83 7.44
C ARG A 204 -16.34 19.38 6.06
N ALA A 205 -17.00 18.23 5.98
CA ALA A 205 -17.69 17.77 4.78
C ALA A 205 -19.19 17.79 5.04
N SER A 206 -19.87 18.84 4.57
CA SER A 206 -21.32 19.00 4.74
C SER A 206 -22.14 18.43 3.58
N ALA A 207 -23.39 18.09 3.85
CA ALA A 207 -24.38 17.63 2.87
C ALA A 207 -23.97 16.36 2.11
N ILE A 208 -23.40 15.38 2.83
CA ILE A 208 -23.09 14.07 2.26
C ILE A 208 -24.37 13.24 2.24
N ASP A 209 -24.98 13.13 1.07
CA ASP A 209 -26.16 12.30 0.86
C ASP A 209 -25.78 10.82 0.79
N VAL A 210 -26.24 10.05 1.78
CA VAL A 210 -25.98 8.61 1.88
C VAL A 210 -27.30 7.86 1.69
N PRO A 211 -27.46 7.13 0.57
CA PRO A 211 -28.60 6.25 0.36
C PRO A 211 -28.77 5.21 1.46
N GLN A 212 -29.98 4.65 1.55
CA GLN A 212 -30.28 3.59 2.50
C GLN A 212 -29.40 2.35 2.27
N TRP A 213 -28.83 1.79 3.35
CA TRP A 213 -27.96 0.60 3.33
C TRP A 213 -26.72 0.76 2.46
N SER A 214 -26.23 2.00 2.34
CA SER A 214 -25.07 2.32 1.53
C SER A 214 -24.00 3.01 2.37
N MET A 215 -22.77 3.02 1.83
CA MET A 215 -21.65 3.74 2.39
C MET A 215 -21.16 4.78 1.38
N ARG A 216 -20.80 5.96 1.87
CA ARG A 216 -20.01 6.96 1.14
C ARG A 216 -18.71 7.19 1.87
N ALA A 217 -17.65 7.56 1.16
CA ALA A 217 -16.35 7.78 1.78
C ALA A 217 -15.73 9.11 1.37
N VAL A 218 -14.95 9.67 2.30
CA VAL A 218 -14.09 10.82 2.07
C VAL A 218 -12.66 10.46 2.47
N VAL A 219 -11.69 11.04 1.78
CA VAL A 219 -10.29 11.05 2.21
C VAL A 219 -10.01 12.38 2.90
N ALA A 220 -9.35 12.31 4.04
CA ALA A 220 -8.83 13.42 4.79
C ALA A 220 -7.30 13.37 4.77
N ASP A 221 -6.67 14.35 4.11
CA ASP A 221 -5.22 14.53 4.08
C ASP A 221 -4.82 15.64 5.07
N ALA A 222 -3.94 15.34 6.02
CA ALA A 222 -3.45 16.29 7.03
C ALA A 222 -1.96 16.06 7.36
N SER A 223 -1.35 17.08 7.96
CA SER A 223 -0.07 16.94 8.66
C SER A 223 -0.34 17.09 10.16
N VAL A 224 0.06 16.10 10.96
CA VAL A 224 -0.17 16.09 12.40
C VAL A 224 1.15 15.94 13.16
N PRO A 225 1.25 16.46 14.39
CA PRO A 225 2.36 16.14 15.27
C PRO A 225 2.43 14.63 15.51
N PHE A 226 3.59 14.04 15.28
CA PHE A 226 3.84 12.63 15.54
C PHE A 226 5.30 12.43 15.89
N ALA A 227 5.54 11.85 17.05
CA ALA A 227 6.86 11.56 17.58
C ALA A 227 6.83 10.30 18.43
N GLY A 228 8.00 9.74 18.73
CA GLY A 228 8.15 8.64 19.68
C GLY A 228 8.23 7.25 19.07
N LEU A 229 8.06 7.07 17.75
CA LEU A 229 8.41 5.80 17.11
C LEU A 229 9.79 5.91 16.48
N ALA A 230 10.76 5.15 16.99
CA ALA A 230 12.12 5.11 16.48
C ALA A 230 12.54 3.68 16.14
N ALA A 231 13.18 3.51 14.98
CA ALA A 231 13.76 2.25 14.58
C ALA A 231 15.08 2.45 13.87
N ARG A 232 16.03 1.58 14.18
CA ARG A 232 17.36 1.52 13.59
C ARG A 232 17.66 0.10 13.15
N ILE A 233 18.18 -0.05 11.95
CA ILE A 233 18.67 -1.32 11.43
C ILE A 233 20.19 -1.24 11.33
N THR A 234 20.85 -2.29 11.81
CA THR A 234 22.29 -2.46 11.73
C THR A 234 22.60 -3.60 10.76
N LEU A 235 23.42 -3.32 9.76
CA LEU A 235 23.99 -4.33 8.87
C LEU A 235 25.45 -4.58 9.28
N GLN A 236 25.74 -5.78 9.75
CA GLN A 236 27.07 -6.19 10.19
C GLN A 236 27.39 -7.58 9.61
N ASN A 237 28.49 -7.70 8.87
CA ASN A 237 28.94 -8.96 8.25
C ASN A 237 27.83 -9.69 7.45
N GLY A 238 27.00 -8.93 6.71
CA GLY A 238 25.88 -9.47 5.95
C GLY A 238 24.65 -9.89 6.76
N THR A 239 24.66 -9.70 8.09
CA THR A 239 23.52 -9.99 8.97
C THR A 239 22.79 -8.70 9.33
N LEU A 240 21.46 -8.72 9.24
CA LEU A 240 20.60 -7.59 9.63
C LEU A 240 20.05 -7.80 11.05
N ALA A 241 20.17 -6.77 11.87
CA ALA A 241 19.52 -6.66 13.17
C ALA A 241 18.76 -5.32 13.26
N ALA A 242 17.70 -5.28 14.07
CA ALA A 242 16.93 -4.06 14.29
C ALA A 242 16.77 -3.77 15.79
N ALA A 243 16.75 -2.49 16.14
CA ALA A 243 16.34 -1.97 17.43
C ALA A 243 15.14 -1.04 17.23
N VAL A 244 14.05 -1.32 17.92
CA VAL A 244 12.81 -0.52 17.85
C VAL A 244 12.46 0.00 19.23
N ALA A 245 12.04 1.26 19.30
CA ALA A 245 11.55 1.93 20.49
C ALA A 245 10.16 2.52 20.23
N ASN A 246 9.20 2.16 21.07
CA ASN A 246 7.87 2.75 21.11
C ASN A 246 7.77 3.73 22.27
N ASP A 247 8.28 4.94 22.08
CA ASP A 247 8.08 6.09 22.98
C ASP A 247 6.81 6.88 22.60
N THR A 248 5.91 6.30 21.78
CA THR A 248 4.59 6.88 21.53
C THR A 248 3.68 6.67 22.74
N GLY A 249 2.57 7.41 22.82
CA GLY A 249 1.55 7.23 23.85
C GLY A 249 0.61 6.04 23.62
N GLN A 250 0.85 5.19 22.63
CA GLN A 250 -0.09 4.17 22.17
C GLN A 250 0.56 2.79 22.10
N THR A 251 -0.24 1.74 22.31
CA THR A 251 0.20 0.36 22.05
C THR A 251 0.27 0.16 20.55
N LEU A 252 1.45 -0.24 20.07
CA LEU A 252 1.65 -0.64 18.69
C LEU A 252 1.45 -2.14 18.58
N ARG A 253 0.62 -2.56 17.64
CA ARG A 253 0.30 -3.96 17.38
C ARG A 253 1.11 -4.46 16.20
N ASP A 254 1.58 -5.70 16.31
CA ASP A 254 2.15 -6.45 15.19
C ASP A 254 3.22 -5.64 14.43
N VAL A 255 4.19 -5.13 15.21
CA VAL A 255 5.31 -4.36 14.69
C VAL A 255 6.23 -5.30 13.93
N VAL A 256 6.55 -4.95 12.69
CA VAL A 256 7.37 -5.77 11.79
C VAL A 256 8.30 -4.89 10.97
N LEU A 257 9.55 -5.34 10.79
CA LEU A 257 10.47 -4.74 9.84
C LEU A 257 10.63 -5.64 8.63
N VAL A 258 10.73 -5.03 7.46
CA VAL A 258 10.90 -5.72 6.19
C VAL A 258 12.05 -5.07 5.43
N GLN A 259 12.99 -5.90 4.98
CA GLN A 259 14.01 -5.54 4.01
C GLN A 259 14.09 -6.63 2.96
N ASP A 260 13.62 -6.31 1.75
CA ASP A 260 13.52 -7.27 0.66
C ASP A 260 12.64 -8.49 1.04
N ILE A 261 13.20 -9.69 1.11
CA ILE A 261 12.54 -10.92 1.62
C ILE A 261 12.83 -11.21 3.09
N ASN A 262 13.65 -10.39 3.73
CA ASN A 262 13.98 -10.57 5.14
C ASN A 262 12.93 -9.86 5.97
N VAL A 263 12.37 -10.58 6.94
CA VAL A 263 11.34 -10.06 7.83
C VAL A 263 11.80 -10.25 9.27
N ALA A 264 11.57 -9.23 10.10
CA ALA A 264 11.82 -9.28 11.54
C ALA A 264 10.53 -8.94 12.28
N HIS A 265 9.91 -9.94 12.91
CA HIS A 265 8.74 -9.74 13.75
C HIS A 265 9.15 -9.23 15.13
N VAL A 266 8.72 -8.02 15.46
CA VAL A 266 8.87 -7.46 16.81
C VAL A 266 7.67 -7.81 17.67
N GLY A 267 6.48 -7.90 17.07
CA GLY A 267 5.21 -8.19 17.73
C GLY A 267 4.59 -6.95 18.37
N ASP A 268 3.66 -7.14 19.30
CA ASP A 268 3.00 -6.04 20.01
C ASP A 268 3.98 -5.33 20.96
N MET A 269 4.01 -3.99 20.94
CA MET A 269 4.84 -3.15 21.78
C MET A 269 4.00 -2.17 22.59
N LEU A 270 4.15 -2.19 23.91
CA LEU A 270 3.50 -1.22 24.81
C LEU A 270 4.22 0.14 24.76
N PRO A 271 3.56 1.24 25.19
CA PRO A 271 4.22 2.53 25.40
C PRO A 271 5.45 2.41 26.30
N GLY A 272 6.56 3.00 25.89
CA GLY A 272 7.88 2.97 26.54
C GLY A 272 8.72 1.73 26.26
N GLU A 273 8.23 0.76 25.49
CA GLU A 273 8.93 -0.50 25.26
C GLU A 273 10.05 -0.36 24.20
N ARG A 274 11.15 -1.09 24.40
CA ARG A 274 12.26 -1.20 23.45
C ARG A 274 12.60 -2.66 23.21
N ARG A 275 12.71 -3.08 21.96
CA ARG A 275 13.07 -4.45 21.58
C ARG A 275 14.20 -4.46 20.56
N ARG A 276 15.02 -5.50 20.62
CA ARG A 276 16.01 -5.84 19.60
C ARG A 276 15.62 -7.16 18.97
N VAL A 277 15.63 -7.22 17.65
CA VAL A 277 15.27 -8.41 16.87
C VAL A 277 16.28 -8.63 15.76
N ALA A 278 16.49 -9.89 15.38
CA ALA A 278 17.24 -10.23 14.19
C ALA A 278 16.25 -10.47 13.04
N PHE A 279 16.68 -10.19 11.81
CA PHE A 279 15.90 -10.58 10.65
C PHE A 279 16.03 -12.08 10.44
N THR A 280 14.90 -12.75 10.25
CA THR A 280 14.87 -14.08 9.69
C THR A 280 14.80 -13.94 8.18
N SER A 281 15.79 -14.48 7.47
CA SER A 281 15.63 -14.70 6.05
C SER A 281 14.50 -15.70 5.86
N ALA A 282 13.58 -15.41 4.94
CA ALA A 282 12.55 -16.37 4.55
C ALA A 282 13.24 -17.62 3.96
N SER A 283 13.56 -18.58 4.83
CA SER A 283 14.29 -19.78 4.47
C SER A 283 13.33 -20.79 3.87
N GLY A 284 13.23 -20.78 2.55
CA GLY A 284 12.55 -21.81 1.79
C GLY A 284 13.14 -21.88 0.37
N PRO A 285 13.59 -23.06 -0.10
CA PRO A 285 13.86 -23.27 -1.53
C PRO A 285 12.67 -22.84 -2.39
N ASP A 286 11.46 -22.98 -1.84
CA ASP A 286 10.20 -22.66 -2.48
C ASP A 286 9.94 -21.15 -2.57
N LEU A 287 10.37 -20.30 -1.63
CA LEU A 287 10.13 -18.85 -1.72
C LEU A 287 11.06 -18.16 -2.71
N MET A 288 12.33 -18.54 -2.78
CA MET A 288 13.25 -18.05 -3.82
C MET A 288 12.85 -18.57 -5.22
N GLN A 289 12.40 -19.83 -5.30
CA GLN A 289 11.95 -20.42 -6.57
C GLN A 289 10.57 -19.89 -6.99
N ARG A 290 9.66 -19.59 -6.05
CA ARG A 290 8.39 -18.88 -6.28
C ARG A 290 8.61 -17.42 -6.61
N ARG A 291 9.62 -16.74 -6.07
CA ARG A 291 10.05 -15.39 -6.48
C ARG A 291 10.32 -15.27 -7.98
N SER A 292 10.78 -16.37 -8.58
CA SER A 292 11.07 -16.49 -10.01
C SER A 292 9.88 -16.98 -10.85
N LYS A 293 8.84 -17.56 -10.24
CA LYS A 293 7.66 -18.14 -10.92
C LYS A 293 6.38 -17.33 -10.75
N PHE A 294 6.25 -16.63 -9.64
CA PHE A 294 5.16 -15.75 -9.27
C PHE A 294 5.79 -14.43 -8.86
N GLY A 295 5.27 -13.33 -9.37
CA GLY A 295 5.91 -12.04 -9.36
C GLY A 295 6.19 -11.37 -8.02
N GLY A 296 7.20 -11.86 -7.30
CA GLY A 296 7.41 -11.53 -5.91
C GLY A 296 6.28 -12.10 -5.05
N ALA A 297 6.59 -12.51 -3.82
CA ALA A 297 5.52 -12.72 -2.85
C ALA A 297 4.93 -11.34 -2.48
N PRO A 298 3.59 -11.18 -2.43
CA PRO A 298 2.98 -9.98 -1.86
C PRO A 298 3.56 -9.70 -0.48
N LEU A 299 3.70 -8.42 -0.12
CA LEU A 299 4.27 -8.03 1.17
C LEU A 299 3.52 -8.67 2.34
N SER A 300 2.20 -8.75 2.25
CA SER A 300 1.39 -9.41 3.27
C SER A 300 1.75 -10.87 3.46
N TYR A 301 2.08 -11.60 2.38
CA TYR A 301 2.51 -13.00 2.47
C TYR A 301 3.87 -13.11 3.14
N LEU A 302 4.81 -12.20 2.85
CA LEU A 302 6.11 -12.19 3.54
C LEU A 302 5.95 -11.97 5.05
N ILE A 303 5.02 -11.11 5.46
CA ILE A 303 4.75 -10.81 6.87
C ILE A 303 3.95 -11.95 7.54
N TYR A 304 3.00 -12.58 6.86
CA TYR A 304 2.09 -13.56 7.48
C TYR A 304 2.29 -14.99 6.97
N SER A 305 3.45 -15.31 6.40
CA SER A 305 3.71 -16.60 5.74
C SER A 305 3.37 -17.77 6.64
N ASP A 306 3.79 -17.72 7.91
CA ASP A 306 3.58 -18.82 8.86
C ASP A 306 2.09 -19.08 9.12
N LEU A 307 1.29 -18.00 9.19
CA LEU A 307 -0.15 -18.08 9.40
C LEU A 307 -0.88 -18.56 8.13
N ILE A 308 -0.46 -18.07 6.96
CA ILE A 308 -1.06 -18.41 5.67
C ILE A 308 -0.74 -19.87 5.31
N ASP A 309 0.50 -20.29 5.50
CA ASP A 309 0.93 -21.67 5.22
C ASP A 309 0.25 -22.65 6.19
N ALA A 310 0.07 -22.27 7.45
CA ALA A 310 -0.74 -23.04 8.39
C ALA A 310 -2.21 -23.15 7.93
N GLN A 311 -2.80 -22.08 7.40
CA GLN A 311 -4.18 -22.10 6.85
C GLN A 311 -4.33 -23.05 5.64
N ASN A 312 -3.27 -23.24 4.85
CA ASN A 312 -3.30 -24.09 3.66
C ASN A 312 -3.29 -25.61 3.98
N THR A 313 -3.22 -26.00 5.26
CA THR A 313 -3.34 -27.40 5.68
C THR A 313 -4.80 -27.84 5.84
N GLN A 314 -5.10 -29.11 5.55
CA GLN A 314 -6.47 -29.63 5.61
C GLN A 314 -7.06 -29.49 7.02
N GLY A 315 -8.23 -28.86 7.12
CA GLY A 315 -8.94 -28.67 8.39
C GLY A 315 -8.49 -27.45 9.20
N ALA A 316 -7.61 -26.60 8.66
CA ALA A 316 -7.18 -25.38 9.34
C ALA A 316 -8.31 -24.33 9.47
N GLN A 317 -8.22 -23.52 10.52
CA GLN A 317 -9.12 -22.40 10.72
C GLN A 317 -8.76 -21.25 9.74
N PRO A 318 -9.76 -20.46 9.28
CA PRO A 318 -9.47 -19.27 8.51
C PRO A 318 -8.65 -18.27 9.34
N LEU A 319 -7.85 -17.44 8.66
CA LEU A 319 -7.11 -16.36 9.31
C LEU A 319 -8.03 -15.49 10.19
N PRO A 320 -7.56 -14.98 11.34
CA PRO A 320 -8.34 -14.05 12.15
C PRO A 320 -8.78 -12.83 11.32
N PRO A 321 -10.00 -12.29 11.50
CA PRO A 321 -10.50 -11.15 10.72
C PRO A 321 -9.57 -9.92 10.74
N ALA A 322 -8.91 -9.66 11.87
CA ALA A 322 -7.93 -8.59 11.99
C ALA A 322 -6.72 -8.78 11.06
N ILE A 323 -6.22 -10.03 10.92
CA ILE A 323 -5.10 -10.34 10.03
C ILE A 323 -5.54 -10.25 8.57
N GLN A 324 -6.74 -10.74 8.23
CA GLN A 324 -7.27 -10.60 6.86
C GLN A 324 -7.38 -9.13 6.42
N LEU A 325 -7.84 -8.27 7.33
CA LEU A 325 -7.95 -6.83 7.10
C LEU A 325 -6.57 -6.19 6.90
N ARG A 326 -5.60 -6.51 7.77
CA ARG A 326 -4.23 -6.02 7.66
C ARG A 326 -3.55 -6.49 6.37
N GLN A 327 -3.72 -7.76 6.02
CA GLN A 327 -3.27 -8.32 4.74
C GLN A 327 -3.89 -7.57 3.57
N GLY A 328 -5.22 -7.41 3.54
CA GLY A 328 -5.90 -6.71 2.46
C GLY A 328 -5.46 -5.25 2.31
N LEU A 329 -5.14 -4.57 3.41
CA LEU A 329 -4.61 -3.20 3.37
C LEU A 329 -3.15 -3.15 2.88
N LEU A 330 -2.30 -4.06 3.38
CA LEU A 330 -0.91 -4.16 2.91
C LEU A 330 -0.86 -4.51 1.43
N ASP A 331 -1.72 -5.39 0.94
CA ASP A 331 -1.80 -5.72 -0.49
C ASP A 331 -2.39 -4.57 -1.31
N ALA A 332 -3.33 -3.80 -0.77
CA ALA A 332 -3.86 -2.62 -1.46
C ALA A 332 -2.77 -1.55 -1.70
N ILE A 333 -1.83 -1.40 -0.75
CA ILE A 333 -0.77 -0.38 -0.79
C ILE A 333 0.50 -0.92 -1.46
N TYR A 334 0.83 -2.18 -1.21
CA TYR A 334 2.10 -2.84 -1.54
C TYR A 334 1.89 -4.17 -2.28
N SER A 335 0.88 -4.27 -3.15
CA SER A 335 0.53 -5.49 -3.91
C SER A 335 1.71 -6.19 -4.59
N SER A 336 2.76 -5.44 -4.93
CA SER A 336 3.97 -5.93 -5.60
C SER A 336 5.22 -5.98 -4.71
N GLY A 337 5.04 -5.89 -3.38
CA GLY A 337 6.12 -5.94 -2.40
C GLY A 337 6.87 -4.60 -2.20
N PRO A 338 7.76 -4.52 -1.18
CA PRO A 338 8.62 -3.35 -0.91
C PRO A 338 9.63 -3.08 -2.03
N ILE A 339 9.97 -4.12 -2.79
CA ILE A 339 10.93 -4.08 -3.91
C ILE A 339 10.53 -3.03 -4.96
N GLN A 340 9.23 -2.69 -5.04
CA GLN A 340 8.71 -1.64 -5.91
C GLN A 340 8.80 -0.21 -5.35
N ARG A 341 9.00 -0.04 -4.04
CA ARG A 341 9.05 1.27 -3.39
C ARG A 341 10.15 1.26 -2.33
N ASN A 342 11.33 1.70 -2.77
CA ASN A 342 12.54 1.91 -2.00
C ASN A 342 13.25 0.61 -1.60
N ALA A 343 14.51 0.50 -2.02
CA ALA A 343 15.47 -0.47 -1.47
C ALA A 343 15.84 -0.20 0.02
N ALA A 344 15.22 0.81 0.62
CA ALA A 344 15.36 1.12 2.02
C ALA A 344 14.44 0.20 2.84
N PRO A 345 14.88 -0.24 4.03
CA PRO A 345 14.03 -1.04 4.88
C PRO A 345 12.80 -0.26 5.31
N LEU A 346 11.71 -0.98 5.60
CA LEU A 346 10.46 -0.44 6.11
C LEU A 346 10.15 -1.04 7.46
N LEU A 347 9.54 -0.26 8.34
CA LEU A 347 8.85 -0.75 9.53
C LEU A 347 7.37 -0.45 9.39
N PHE A 348 6.56 -1.47 9.66
CA PHE A 348 5.11 -1.38 9.77
C PHE A 348 4.69 -1.59 11.21
N ALA A 349 3.73 -0.79 11.67
CA ALA A 349 3.10 -0.96 12.96
C ALA A 349 1.61 -0.63 12.85
N TRP A 350 0.78 -1.39 13.56
CA TRP A 350 -0.66 -1.15 13.61
C TRP A 350 -1.04 -0.44 14.90
N ALA A 351 -2.02 0.46 14.83
CA ALA A 351 -2.59 1.10 16.01
C ALA A 351 -4.12 1.11 15.91
N ASP A 352 -4.78 0.97 17.05
CA ASP A 352 -6.24 0.98 17.15
C ASP A 352 -6.80 2.42 17.20
N ALA A 353 -5.96 3.41 17.52
CA ALA A 353 -6.36 4.80 17.58
C ALA A 353 -6.17 5.50 16.22
N ALA A 354 -7.15 6.32 15.84
CA ALA A 354 -7.04 7.18 14.68
C ALA A 354 -6.39 8.54 15.04
N PRO A 355 -5.42 9.04 14.25
CA PRO A 355 -4.79 10.34 14.47
C PRO A 355 -5.72 11.54 14.20
N LEU A 356 -6.73 11.37 13.32
CA LEU A 356 -7.75 12.38 13.05
C LEU A 356 -9.05 11.94 13.70
N ASP A 357 -9.51 12.70 14.70
CA ASP A 357 -10.85 12.50 15.25
C ASP A 357 -11.90 13.01 14.26
N VAL A 358 -12.90 12.18 14.00
CA VAL A 358 -13.99 12.40 13.05
C VAL A 358 -15.28 12.35 13.84
N SER A 359 -16.20 13.29 13.67
CA SER A 359 -17.50 13.23 14.32
C SER A 359 -18.64 13.43 13.32
N VAL A 360 -19.77 12.80 13.61
CA VAL A 360 -21.03 12.97 12.87
C VAL A 360 -21.99 13.71 13.81
N PRO A 361 -22.14 15.04 13.69
CA PRO A 361 -22.96 15.80 14.62
C PRO A 361 -24.39 15.27 14.71
N ASN A 362 -24.92 15.22 15.94
CA ASN A 362 -26.29 14.78 16.24
C ASN A 362 -26.62 13.31 15.87
N GLN A 363 -25.62 12.45 15.69
CA GLN A 363 -25.83 11.02 15.47
C GLN A 363 -25.09 10.19 16.52
N ARG A 364 -25.64 9.01 16.81
CA ARG A 364 -24.89 7.93 17.47
C ARG A 364 -24.11 7.18 16.40
N VAL A 365 -22.84 6.91 16.70
CA VAL A 365 -21.91 6.37 15.73
C VAL A 365 -21.22 5.15 16.32
N ASP A 366 -21.35 4.01 15.64
CA ASP A 366 -20.50 2.85 15.87
C ASP A 366 -19.19 3.05 15.10
N ARG A 367 -18.04 2.95 15.77
CA ARG A 367 -16.74 3.35 15.22
C ARG A 367 -15.83 2.15 15.07
N GLN A 368 -15.25 2.02 13.89
CA GLN A 368 -14.17 1.07 13.62
C GLN A 368 -12.98 1.81 13.04
N GLN A 369 -11.82 1.62 13.67
CA GLN A 369 -10.61 2.35 13.31
C GLN A 369 -9.46 1.35 13.15
N LEU A 370 -8.66 1.56 12.12
CA LEU A 370 -7.41 0.86 11.91
C LEU A 370 -6.38 1.85 11.39
N THR A 371 -5.25 1.95 12.08
CA THR A 371 -4.14 2.81 11.66
C THR A 371 -2.95 1.95 11.27
N LEU A 372 -2.40 2.19 10.08
CA LEU A 372 -1.11 1.67 9.63
C LEU A 372 -0.08 2.79 9.71
N ILE A 373 0.94 2.59 10.53
CA ILE A 373 2.10 3.47 10.65
C ILE A 373 3.24 2.85 9.83
N THR A 374 3.80 3.61 8.90
CA THR A 374 4.96 3.19 8.09
C THR A 374 6.11 4.15 8.29
N ILE A 375 7.29 3.66 8.67
CA ILE A 375 8.52 4.46 8.71
C ILE A 375 9.65 3.81 7.93
N GLU A 376 10.57 4.63 7.43
CA GLU A 376 11.87 4.21 6.90
C GLU A 376 12.91 4.28 8.03
N PRO A 377 13.23 3.16 8.71
CA PRO A 377 14.27 3.13 9.75
C PRO A 377 15.64 3.58 9.24
N GLU A 378 16.42 4.16 10.14
CA GLU A 378 17.83 4.48 9.87
C GLU A 378 18.62 3.20 9.63
N LEU A 379 19.22 3.07 8.44
CA LEU A 379 20.16 2.00 8.11
C LEU A 379 21.58 2.42 8.49
N VAL A 380 22.12 1.79 9.53
CA VAL A 380 23.51 1.92 9.96
C VAL A 380 24.27 0.71 9.45
N VAL A 381 25.36 0.95 8.74
CA VAL A 381 26.21 -0.11 8.19
C VAL A 381 27.55 -0.05 8.89
N GLU A 382 27.92 -1.14 9.54
CA GLU A 382 29.20 -1.23 10.22
C GLU A 382 30.32 -1.55 9.22
N ALA A 383 31.52 -1.03 9.48
CA ALA A 383 32.68 -1.25 8.62
C ALA A 383 32.98 -2.74 8.49
N GLY A 384 33.22 -3.19 7.26
CA GLY A 384 33.48 -4.60 6.95
C GLY A 384 33.00 -5.03 5.58
N ALA A 385 33.14 -6.32 5.32
CA ALA A 385 32.70 -6.92 4.07
C ALA A 385 31.16 -7.01 4.03
N VAL A 386 30.57 -6.52 2.94
CA VAL A 386 29.13 -6.51 2.72
C VAL A 386 28.81 -7.15 1.37
N ALA A 387 27.77 -7.98 1.36
CA ALA A 387 27.18 -8.55 0.16
C ALA A 387 25.72 -8.07 0.03
N LEU A 388 25.47 -7.25 -0.97
CA LEU A 388 24.16 -6.70 -1.31
C LEU A 388 23.57 -7.50 -2.47
N GLY A 389 22.51 -8.26 -2.18
CA GLY A 389 21.73 -8.99 -3.19
C GLY A 389 20.72 -8.10 -3.92
N GLN A 390 19.81 -8.77 -4.65
CA GLN A 390 18.61 -8.14 -5.23
C GLN A 390 17.80 -7.42 -4.13
N GLY A 391 17.21 -6.26 -4.45
CA GLY A 391 16.38 -5.49 -3.52
C GLY A 391 17.11 -4.44 -2.67
N TRP A 392 18.44 -4.35 -2.79
CA TRP A 392 19.24 -3.28 -2.18
C TRP A 392 19.48 -2.09 -3.10
N LEU A 393 19.18 -2.19 -4.40
CA LEU A 393 19.24 -1.05 -5.31
C LEU A 393 17.82 -0.66 -5.73
N ASP A 394 17.48 0.61 -5.52
CA ASP A 394 16.21 1.17 -5.95
C ASP A 394 16.22 1.37 -7.46
N ARG A 395 15.21 0.85 -8.16
CA ARG A 395 15.13 0.90 -9.62
C ARG A 395 14.19 2.01 -10.05
N SER A 396 14.73 2.97 -10.77
CA SER A 396 13.97 4.03 -11.42
C SER A 396 14.15 3.95 -12.93
N VAL A 397 13.09 4.17 -13.70
CA VAL A 397 13.17 4.26 -15.16
C VAL A 397 13.22 5.73 -15.56
N LEU A 398 14.25 6.10 -16.31
CA LEU A 398 14.38 7.43 -16.89
C LEU A 398 13.74 7.39 -18.28
N VAL A 399 12.49 7.82 -18.37
CA VAL A 399 11.78 7.92 -19.65
C VAL A 399 12.36 9.13 -20.40
N SER A 400 13.06 8.88 -21.51
CA SER A 400 13.70 9.92 -22.32
C SER A 400 12.70 10.78 -23.11
N ASP A 401 11.51 10.26 -23.39
CA ASP A 401 10.39 11.00 -23.99
C ASP A 401 9.14 10.87 -23.10
N PRO A 402 8.69 11.95 -22.43
CA PRO A 402 7.52 11.92 -21.56
C PRO A 402 6.21 11.57 -22.29
N THR A 403 6.19 11.58 -23.63
CA THR A 403 5.06 11.11 -24.43
C THR A 403 5.09 9.61 -24.72
N ASN A 404 6.24 8.95 -24.50
CA ASN A 404 6.42 7.50 -24.71
C ASN A 404 6.41 6.72 -23.39
N THR A 405 5.26 6.72 -22.71
CA THR A 405 5.00 5.92 -21.49
C THR A 405 4.89 4.42 -21.77
N GLN A 406 4.93 4.00 -23.04
CA GLN A 406 4.78 2.58 -23.43
C GLN A 406 5.99 1.73 -23.02
N SER A 407 7.15 2.35 -22.80
CA SER A 407 8.40 1.67 -22.44
C SER A 407 8.47 1.15 -20.99
N VAL A 408 7.55 1.57 -20.11
CA VAL A 408 7.50 1.13 -18.72
C VAL A 408 6.40 0.10 -18.54
N CYS A 409 6.64 -0.92 -17.72
CA CYS A 409 5.64 -1.91 -17.41
C CYS A 409 5.73 -2.34 -15.95
N VAL A 410 4.67 -2.96 -15.45
CA VAL A 410 4.66 -3.55 -14.11
C VAL A 410 4.34 -5.02 -14.25
N GLY A 411 5.26 -5.85 -13.81
CA GLY A 411 5.14 -7.29 -13.94
C GLY A 411 5.72 -8.03 -12.73
N SER A 412 6.22 -9.23 -12.97
CA SER A 412 6.60 -10.14 -11.90
C SER A 412 7.73 -9.63 -10.99
N GLN A 413 8.65 -8.79 -11.46
CA GLN A 413 9.69 -8.20 -10.60
C GLN A 413 9.42 -6.73 -10.31
N GLY A 414 8.16 -6.31 -10.45
CA GLY A 414 7.70 -4.97 -10.28
C GLY A 414 7.92 -4.06 -11.48
N LEU A 415 8.48 -2.86 -11.27
CA LEU A 415 8.66 -1.85 -12.32
C LEU A 415 9.68 -2.27 -13.39
N GLY A 416 9.26 -2.88 -14.49
CA GLY A 416 10.13 -3.28 -15.60
C GLY A 416 10.07 -2.32 -16.78
N VAL A 417 10.64 -2.77 -17.89
CA VAL A 417 10.56 -2.09 -19.18
C VAL A 417 9.98 -3.00 -20.25
N ASN A 418 9.13 -2.42 -21.09
CA ASN A 418 8.74 -3.02 -22.36
C ASN A 418 9.70 -2.51 -23.44
N LEU A 419 10.26 -3.41 -24.24
CA LEU A 419 11.15 -3.05 -25.34
C LEU A 419 10.34 -2.96 -26.65
N PHE A 420 9.99 -1.73 -27.03
CA PHE A 420 9.26 -1.42 -28.28
C PHE A 420 10.17 -0.76 -29.34
N GLY A 421 11.46 -1.08 -29.33
CA GLY A 421 12.44 -0.57 -30.29
C GLY A 421 13.19 0.68 -29.85
N GLU A 422 12.66 1.44 -28.88
CA GLU A 422 13.39 2.57 -28.28
C GLU A 422 14.26 2.12 -27.09
N PRO A 423 15.52 2.59 -27.01
CA PRO A 423 16.37 2.35 -25.85
C PRO A 423 15.76 2.96 -24.58
N THR A 424 15.62 2.16 -23.54
CA THR A 424 15.14 2.63 -22.24
C THR A 424 16.29 2.66 -21.24
N VAL A 425 16.47 3.78 -20.54
CA VAL A 425 17.50 3.92 -19.51
C VAL A 425 16.85 3.70 -18.15
N LEU A 426 17.45 2.82 -17.35
CA LEU A 426 17.10 2.62 -15.96
C LEU A 426 18.30 2.90 -15.05
N THR A 427 18.00 3.48 -13.90
CA THR A 427 18.99 3.83 -12.88
C THR A 427 18.73 2.98 -11.65
N LEU A 428 19.73 2.20 -11.25
CA LEU A 428 19.79 1.45 -10.01
C LEU A 428 20.51 2.30 -8.97
N THR A 429 19.84 2.61 -7.86
CA THR A 429 20.30 3.56 -6.85
C THR A 429 20.54 2.87 -5.51
N LEU A 430 21.77 2.93 -5.00
CA LEU A 430 22.12 2.49 -3.67
C LEU A 430 21.55 3.43 -2.60
N PRO A 431 21.02 2.87 -1.49
CA PRO A 431 20.65 3.61 -0.30
C PRO A 431 21.80 4.49 0.19
N ARG A 432 21.48 5.67 0.72
CA ARG A 432 22.49 6.67 1.11
C ARG A 432 23.55 6.12 2.07
N GLY A 433 23.15 5.29 3.03
CA GLY A 433 24.06 4.65 3.99
C GLY A 433 25.03 3.63 3.40
N LEU A 434 24.83 3.20 2.14
CA LEU A 434 25.65 2.21 1.44
C LEU A 434 26.55 2.83 0.36
N ARG A 435 26.51 4.16 0.17
CA ARG A 435 27.26 4.85 -0.89
C ARG A 435 28.77 4.94 -0.62
N THR A 436 29.22 4.61 0.58
CA THR A 436 30.66 4.48 0.89
C THR A 436 31.25 3.15 0.45
N LEU A 437 30.41 2.19 0.02
CA LEU A 437 30.83 0.88 -0.45
C LEU A 437 31.83 0.99 -1.61
N ARG A 438 32.96 0.29 -1.47
CA ARG A 438 33.92 0.05 -2.54
C ARG A 438 33.67 -1.36 -3.10
N PRO A 439 33.12 -1.49 -4.32
CA PRO A 439 32.78 -2.79 -4.85
C PRO A 439 34.04 -3.60 -5.19
N SER A 440 34.09 -4.84 -4.73
CA SER A 440 35.00 -5.87 -5.25
C SER A 440 34.33 -6.72 -6.34
N GLU A 441 33.00 -6.80 -6.34
CA GLU A 441 32.22 -7.58 -7.30
C GLU A 441 30.93 -6.82 -7.64
N LEU A 442 30.60 -6.71 -8.93
CA LEU A 442 29.29 -6.29 -9.44
C LEU A 442 28.77 -7.39 -10.36
N ARG A 443 27.52 -7.81 -10.16
CA ARG A 443 26.81 -8.68 -11.10
C ARG A 443 25.51 -8.05 -11.52
N LEU A 444 25.22 -8.08 -12.82
CA LEU A 444 23.88 -7.81 -13.32
C LEU A 444 23.00 -9.04 -13.15
N LEU A 445 21.74 -8.79 -12.78
CA LEU A 445 20.70 -9.78 -12.56
C LEU A 445 19.58 -9.53 -13.59
N PRO A 446 19.76 -9.93 -14.87
CA PRO A 446 18.73 -9.80 -15.89
C PRO A 446 17.57 -10.77 -15.61
N ASN A 447 16.33 -10.31 -15.82
CA ASN A 447 15.13 -11.13 -15.66
C ASN A 447 14.05 -10.70 -16.67
N ALA A 448 13.07 -11.56 -16.95
CA ALA A 448 11.92 -11.23 -17.79
C ALA A 448 10.68 -12.06 -17.40
N ASP A 449 9.48 -11.51 -17.56
CA ASP A 449 8.21 -12.24 -17.33
C ASP A 449 7.94 -13.32 -18.39
N GLY A 450 8.64 -13.23 -19.52
CA GLY A 450 8.62 -14.20 -20.61
C GLY A 450 10.05 -14.59 -21.02
N PRO A 451 10.24 -15.18 -22.21
CA PRO A 451 11.58 -15.43 -22.73
C PRO A 451 12.35 -14.11 -22.88
N TRP A 452 13.63 -14.13 -22.52
CA TRP A 452 14.52 -12.98 -22.74
C TRP A 452 14.60 -12.67 -24.25
N PRO A 453 14.44 -11.40 -24.69
CA PRO A 453 14.42 -11.09 -26.12
C PRO A 453 15.79 -11.34 -26.77
N GLU A 454 15.79 -12.05 -27.92
CA GLU A 454 17.03 -12.46 -28.60
C GLU A 454 17.91 -11.28 -29.07
N ASN A 455 17.28 -10.16 -29.41
CA ASN A 455 17.97 -8.93 -29.82
C ASN A 455 18.11 -7.90 -28.69
N ALA A 456 17.78 -8.26 -27.45
CA ALA A 456 17.96 -7.36 -26.32
C ALA A 456 19.45 -7.17 -26.03
N THR A 457 19.87 -5.92 -25.97
CA THR A 457 21.21 -5.47 -25.59
C THR A 457 21.12 -4.72 -24.27
N VAL A 458 22.06 -4.99 -23.37
CA VAL A 458 22.19 -4.29 -22.09
C VAL A 458 23.55 -3.60 -22.08
N GLU A 459 23.55 -2.30 -21.87
CA GLU A 459 24.76 -1.50 -21.76
C GLU A 459 24.80 -0.81 -20.40
N LEU A 460 25.98 -0.71 -19.80
CA LEU A 460 26.19 0.10 -18.60
C LEU A 460 26.88 1.40 -18.98
N TYR A 461 26.51 2.49 -18.31
CA TYR A 461 27.21 3.76 -18.49
C TYR A 461 28.56 3.72 -17.76
N ASP A 462 29.64 3.81 -18.53
CA ASP A 462 31.00 3.97 -18.02
C ASP A 462 31.22 5.45 -17.66
N TRP A 463 31.34 5.73 -16.38
CA TRP A 463 31.50 7.09 -15.87
C TRP A 463 32.91 7.65 -16.07
N GLN A 464 33.92 6.79 -16.24
CA GLN A 464 35.30 7.22 -16.48
C GLN A 464 35.51 7.58 -17.96
N ALA A 465 34.91 6.79 -18.85
CA ALA A 465 35.01 7.01 -20.30
C ALA A 465 33.83 7.84 -20.88
N ALA A 466 32.83 8.16 -20.07
CA ALA A 466 31.62 8.91 -20.44
C ALA A 466 30.84 8.30 -21.62
N GLN A 467 30.83 6.98 -21.75
CA GLN A 467 30.22 6.24 -22.86
C GLN A 467 29.42 5.02 -22.38
N TRP A 468 28.53 4.51 -23.22
CA TRP A 468 27.82 3.25 -22.96
C TRP A 468 28.71 2.06 -23.35
N ALA A 469 28.85 1.09 -22.45
CA ALA A 469 29.61 -0.13 -22.66
C ALA A 469 28.67 -1.34 -22.65
N ALA A 470 28.64 -2.08 -23.76
CA ALA A 470 27.84 -3.28 -23.90
C ALA A 470 28.29 -4.39 -22.94
N GLN A 471 27.31 -5.04 -22.32
CA GLN A 471 27.51 -6.15 -21.40
C GLN A 471 27.08 -7.47 -22.04
N PRO A 472 27.71 -8.61 -21.69
CA PRO A 472 27.44 -9.90 -22.31
C PRO A 472 26.17 -10.56 -21.76
N VAL A 473 25.07 -9.82 -21.68
CA VAL A 473 23.75 -10.32 -21.27
C VAL A 473 23.08 -11.02 -22.46
N ARG A 474 22.83 -12.32 -22.34
CA ARG A 474 22.22 -13.16 -23.39
C ARG A 474 20.94 -13.87 -22.94
N GLY A 475 20.47 -13.59 -21.73
CA GLY A 475 19.37 -14.29 -21.08
C GLY A 475 19.19 -13.80 -19.65
N THR A 476 18.54 -14.60 -18.82
CA THR A 476 18.26 -14.28 -17.41
C THR A 476 19.35 -14.75 -16.43
N ALA A 477 20.47 -15.27 -16.94
CA ALA A 477 21.58 -15.70 -16.10
C ALA A 477 22.35 -14.48 -15.54
N PRO A 478 22.74 -14.49 -14.25
CA PRO A 478 23.54 -13.42 -13.67
C PRO A 478 24.89 -13.23 -14.38
N VAL A 479 25.23 -12.00 -14.76
CA VAL A 479 26.44 -11.65 -15.50
C VAL A 479 27.40 -10.86 -14.60
N ALA A 480 28.63 -11.35 -14.43
CA ALA A 480 29.67 -10.62 -13.70
C ALA A 480 30.22 -9.48 -14.55
N ILE A 481 30.43 -8.32 -13.93
CA ILE A 481 30.93 -7.11 -14.58
C ILE A 481 32.40 -6.92 -14.20
N GLU A 482 33.26 -6.84 -15.22
CA GLU A 482 34.67 -6.53 -15.05
C GLU A 482 34.83 -5.05 -14.67
N GLN A 483 35.75 -4.76 -13.74
CA GLN A 483 36.04 -3.39 -13.28
C GLN A 483 34.78 -2.63 -12.81
N PRO A 484 34.11 -3.12 -11.75
CA PRO A 484 32.84 -2.58 -11.27
C PRO A 484 32.87 -1.07 -10.97
N GLU A 485 34.02 -0.55 -10.54
CA GLU A 485 34.26 0.85 -10.23
C GLU A 485 34.03 1.82 -11.40
N ARG A 486 34.09 1.33 -12.65
CA ARG A 486 33.82 2.15 -13.85
C ARG A 486 32.35 2.49 -14.03
N PHE A 487 31.47 1.65 -13.49
CA PHE A 487 30.02 1.71 -13.73
C PHE A 487 29.23 2.31 -12.56
N LEU A 488 29.92 2.65 -11.47
CA LEU A 488 29.36 3.42 -10.37
C LEU A 488 29.52 4.92 -10.63
N GLY A 489 28.44 5.66 -10.39
CA GLY A 489 28.44 7.12 -10.50
C GLY A 489 29.38 7.80 -9.48
N PRO A 490 29.60 9.12 -9.59
CA PRO A 490 30.58 9.86 -8.79
C PRO A 490 30.40 9.72 -7.26
N ASP A 491 29.16 9.54 -6.81
CA ASP A 491 28.83 9.33 -5.39
C ASP A 491 28.75 7.85 -5.00
N ASN A 492 29.25 6.94 -5.85
CA ASN A 492 29.03 5.48 -5.80
C ASN A 492 27.57 5.06 -5.65
N GLY A 493 26.63 5.98 -5.90
CA GLY A 493 25.22 5.79 -5.58
C GLY A 493 24.41 5.20 -6.71
N ASN A 494 24.86 5.32 -7.96
CA ASN A 494 24.00 5.07 -9.12
C ASN A 494 24.72 4.20 -10.16
N ILE A 495 24.03 3.17 -10.66
CA ILE A 495 24.40 2.41 -11.84
C ILE A 495 23.36 2.71 -12.92
N ARG A 496 23.78 3.16 -14.10
CA ARG A 496 22.88 3.39 -15.24
C ARG A 496 23.00 2.24 -16.22
N ALA A 497 21.88 1.61 -16.51
CA ALA A 497 21.76 0.58 -17.53
C ALA A 497 20.84 1.07 -18.65
N ARG A 498 21.24 0.84 -19.89
CA ARG A 498 20.43 1.08 -21.09
C ARG A 498 20.06 -0.27 -21.68
N ILE A 499 18.77 -0.49 -21.89
CA ILE A 499 18.25 -1.70 -22.49
C ILE A 499 17.62 -1.33 -23.82
N SER A 500 18.05 -1.98 -24.89
CA SER A 500 17.51 -1.78 -26.24
C SER A 500 17.14 -3.12 -26.84
N GLY A 501 16.04 -3.19 -27.59
CA GLY A 501 15.59 -4.41 -28.24
C GLY A 501 14.14 -4.31 -28.66
N THR A 502 13.60 -5.42 -29.16
CA THR A 502 12.18 -5.52 -29.49
C THR A 502 11.61 -6.81 -28.92
N ILE A 503 10.55 -6.70 -28.15
CA ILE A 503 9.78 -7.85 -27.70
C ILE A 503 8.83 -8.27 -28.84
N ASP A 504 8.79 -9.57 -29.13
CA ASP A 504 7.79 -10.17 -30.02
C ASP A 504 6.56 -10.59 -29.19
N PRO A 505 5.40 -9.91 -29.33
CA PRO A 505 4.21 -10.23 -28.55
C PRO A 505 3.68 -11.64 -28.84
N GLN A 506 3.94 -12.20 -30.03
CA GLN A 506 3.46 -13.53 -30.41
C GLN A 506 4.27 -14.67 -29.79
N LYS A 507 5.47 -14.37 -29.26
CA LYS A 507 6.34 -15.35 -28.58
C LYS A 507 6.20 -15.33 -27.06
N GLY A 508 5.15 -14.71 -26.52
CA GLY A 508 4.93 -14.61 -25.07
C GLY A 508 5.83 -13.57 -24.40
N GLY A 509 6.18 -12.51 -25.12
CA GLY A 509 6.94 -11.39 -24.59
C GLY A 509 6.29 -10.71 -23.38
N GLY A 510 7.10 -10.22 -22.44
CA GLY A 510 6.64 -9.56 -21.22
C GLY A 510 7.67 -8.57 -20.69
N CYS A 511 7.44 -8.03 -19.49
CA CYS A 511 8.35 -7.08 -18.87
C CYS A 511 9.78 -7.62 -18.77
N VAL A 512 10.75 -6.77 -19.10
CA VAL A 512 12.18 -7.05 -18.92
C VAL A 512 12.70 -6.24 -17.73
N TYR A 513 13.61 -6.85 -16.99
CA TYR A 513 14.22 -6.28 -15.79
C TYR A 513 15.73 -6.43 -15.85
N VAL A 514 16.42 -5.41 -15.36
CA VAL A 514 17.84 -5.49 -15.01
C VAL A 514 17.97 -4.95 -13.60
N ASP A 515 18.48 -5.80 -12.70
CA ASP A 515 18.88 -5.42 -11.35
C ASP A 515 20.38 -5.71 -11.19
N ALA A 516 20.93 -5.46 -10.00
CA ALA A 516 22.33 -5.70 -9.69
C ALA A 516 22.52 -6.30 -8.30
N SER A 517 23.65 -6.98 -8.12
CA SER A 517 24.19 -7.32 -6.81
C SER A 517 25.62 -6.82 -6.70
N LEU A 518 25.99 -6.41 -5.50
CA LEU A 518 27.29 -5.82 -5.20
C LEU A 518 27.91 -6.56 -4.02
N LYS A 519 29.21 -6.81 -4.07
CA LYS A 519 30.00 -7.15 -2.88
C LYS A 519 31.17 -6.20 -2.77
N GLY A 520 31.57 -5.90 -1.55
CA GLY A 520 32.68 -4.99 -1.31
C GLY A 520 32.91 -4.71 0.17
N GLU A 521 33.67 -3.66 0.43
CA GLU A 521 33.98 -3.17 1.76
C GLU A 521 33.43 -1.75 1.96
N ILE A 522 32.95 -1.47 3.17
CA ILE A 522 32.43 -0.16 3.60
C ILE A 522 33.39 0.52 4.58
#